data_AF-A0A971H6Z9-F1
#
_entry.id   AF-A0A971H6Z9-F1
#
_cell.length_a   1.000
_cell.length_b   1.000
_cell.length_c   1.000
_cell.angle_alpha   90.00
_cell.angle_beta   90.00
_cell.angle_gamma   90.00
#
_symmetry.space_group_name_H-M   'P 1'
#
loop_
_entity.id
_entity.type
_entity.pdbx_description
1 polymer ?
#
loop_
_entity_poly.entity_id
_entity_poly.type
_entity_poly.pdbx_seq_one_letter_code
_entity_poly.pdbx_strand_id
1 'polypeptide(L)'
;MSLSSAERFLKDLLTNPSFLLKIAELPEAEIAPALRQAGFNFTSREIDDLVCKEFYNIKNRLHLGEGDVRDLIMQKWGKYMP
;
A
#
# COMPACT_ATOMS: atom_id res chain seq x y z
N MET A 1 -14.89 -15.58 1.79
CA MET A 1 -13.78 -15.26 2.70
C MET A 1 -13.62 -13.74 2.73
N SER A 2 -13.42 -13.13 3.91
CA SER A 2 -13.13 -11.70 4.01
C SER A 2 -11.72 -11.43 3.51
N LEU A 3 -11.53 -10.45 2.61
CA LEU A 3 -10.20 -9.98 2.23
C LEU A 3 -9.47 -9.48 3.47
N SER A 4 -8.19 -9.84 3.59
CA SER A 4 -7.27 -9.29 4.58
C SER A 4 -7.09 -7.79 4.39
N SER A 5 -6.55 -7.12 5.41
CA SER A 5 -6.34 -5.67 5.35
C SER A 5 -5.34 -5.28 4.24
N ALA A 6 -4.26 -6.05 4.06
CA ALA A 6 -3.28 -5.85 3.00
C ALA A 6 -3.88 -6.06 1.60
N GLU A 7 -4.73 -7.07 1.42
CA GLU A 7 -5.41 -7.31 0.14
C GLU A 7 -6.41 -6.20 -0.20
N ARG A 8 -7.14 -5.69 0.78
CA ARG A 8 -8.02 -4.52 0.58
C ARG A 8 -7.21 -3.29 0.17
N PHE A 9 -6.10 -3.04 0.85
CA PHE A 9 -5.19 -1.95 0.51
C PHE A 9 -4.68 -2.06 -0.92
N LEU A 10 -4.14 -3.22 -1.31
CA LEU A 10 -3.60 -3.42 -2.66
C LEU A 10 -4.71 -3.31 -3.72
N LYS A 11 -5.91 -3.82 -3.42
CA LYS A 11 -7.06 -3.68 -4.31
C LYS A 11 -7.44 -2.21 -4.51
N ASP A 12 -7.54 -1.45 -3.43
CA ASP A 12 -7.89 -0.03 -3.49
C ASP A 12 -6.81 0.79 -4.22
N LEU A 13 -5.54 0.43 -4.02
CA LEU A 13 -4.42 1.02 -4.76
C LEU A 13 -4.52 0.75 -6.27
N LEU A 14 -5.01 -0.42 -6.68
CA LEU A 14 -5.17 -0.80 -8.09
C LEU A 14 -6.43 -0.22 -8.75
N THR A 15 -7.49 0.06 -7.99
CA THR A 15 -8.77 0.52 -8.53
C THR A 15 -8.96 2.02 -8.40
N ASN A 16 -8.60 2.62 -7.27
CA ASN A 16 -8.70 4.05 -7.01
C ASN A 16 -7.61 4.52 -6.02
N PRO A 17 -6.38 4.74 -6.50
CA PRO A 17 -5.24 5.10 -5.64
C PRO A 17 -5.35 6.50 -5.03
N SER A 18 -6.26 7.36 -5.50
CA SER A 18 -6.30 8.79 -5.16
C SER A 18 -6.28 9.07 -3.65
N PHE A 19 -7.00 8.25 -2.87
CA PHE A 19 -7.04 8.39 -1.41
C PHE A 19 -5.72 7.94 -0.75
N LEU A 20 -5.15 6.82 -1.19
CA LEU A 20 -3.88 6.32 -0.67
C LEU A 20 -2.72 7.25 -1.03
N LEU A 21 -2.75 7.85 -2.22
CA LEU A 21 -1.78 8.87 -2.63
C LEU A 21 -1.85 10.12 -1.76
N LYS A 22 -3.05 10.60 -1.41
CA LYS A 22 -3.21 11.71 -0.46
C LYS A 22 -2.63 11.36 0.91
N ILE A 23 -2.80 10.13 1.38
CA ILE A 23 -2.16 9.67 2.62
C ILE A 23 -0.64 9.71 2.49
N ALA A 24 -0.07 9.28 1.36
CA ALA A 24 1.37 9.28 1.14
C ALA A 24 2.00 10.69 1.06
N GLU A 25 1.19 11.74 0.88
CA GLU A 25 1.62 13.15 0.89
C GLU A 25 1.58 13.77 2.30
N LEU A 26 1.04 13.07 3.30
CA LEU A 26 1.02 13.52 4.68
C LEU A 26 2.43 13.46 5.31
N PRO A 27 2.67 14.21 6.41
CA PRO A 27 3.88 14.05 7.20
C PRO A 27 4.07 12.60 7.66
N GLU A 28 5.32 12.13 7.74
CA GLU A 28 5.64 10.73 8.06
C GLU A 28 4.96 10.21 9.34
N ALA A 29 4.82 11.07 10.35
CA ALA A 29 4.15 10.73 11.62
C ALA A 29 2.63 10.49 11.48
N GLU A 30 2.00 11.00 10.43
CA GLU A 30 0.55 10.94 10.20
C GLU A 30 0.14 9.82 9.23
N ILE A 31 1.09 9.24 8.47
CA ILE A 31 0.80 8.21 7.46
C ILE A 31 0.19 6.96 8.11
N ALA A 32 0.84 6.41 9.13
CA ALA A 32 0.35 5.19 9.79
C ALA A 32 -0.99 5.41 10.53
N PRO A 33 -1.20 6.51 11.29
CA PRO A 33 -2.51 6.86 11.83
C PRO A 33 -3.60 6.96 10.75
N ALA A 34 -3.32 7.64 9.63
CA ALA A 34 -4.29 7.82 8.54
C ALA A 34 -4.66 6.48 7.87
N LEU A 35 -3.69 5.60 7.64
CA LEU A 35 -3.94 4.24 7.15
C LEU A 35 -4.84 3.45 8.10
N ARG A 36 -4.55 3.48 9.41
CA ARG A 36 -5.37 2.79 10.43
C ARG A 36 -6.79 3.35 10.51
N GLN A 37 -6.96 4.67 10.46
CA GLN A 37 -8.29 5.30 10.43
C GLN A 37 -9.10 4.90 9.18
N ALA A 38 -8.42 4.66 8.05
CA ALA A 38 -9.04 4.12 6.85
C ALA A 38 -9.37 2.61 6.92
N GLY A 39 -9.03 1.95 8.03
CA GLY A 39 -9.25 0.51 8.23
C GLY A 39 -8.12 -0.39 7.73
N PHE A 40 -6.96 0.20 7.41
CA PHE A 40 -5.76 -0.54 7.03
C PHE A 40 -4.88 -0.84 8.25
N ASN A 41 -4.88 -2.10 8.68
CA ASN A 41 -4.21 -2.59 9.89
C ASN A 41 -3.19 -3.71 9.57
N PHE A 42 -2.61 -3.70 8.38
CA PHE A 42 -1.56 -4.65 7.99
C PHE A 42 -0.19 -4.24 8.56
N THR A 43 0.71 -5.20 8.68
CA THR A 43 2.12 -4.99 9.00
C THR A 43 2.93 -4.74 7.74
N SER A 44 4.12 -4.16 7.91
CA SER A 44 5.10 -3.97 6.84
C SER A 44 5.37 -5.26 6.06
N ARG A 45 5.47 -6.37 6.79
CA ARG A 45 5.74 -7.70 6.22
C ARG A 45 4.57 -8.26 5.43
N GLU A 46 3.35 -8.10 5.94
CA GLU A 46 2.15 -8.61 5.25
C GLU A 46 1.95 -7.94 3.89
N ILE A 47 2.18 -6.63 3.79
CA ILE A 47 2.08 -5.94 2.51
C ILE A 47 3.25 -6.29 1.59
N ASP A 48 4.46 -6.47 2.14
CA ASP A 48 5.64 -6.88 1.36
C ASP A 48 5.46 -8.28 0.74
N ASP A 49 5.05 -9.26 1.55
CA ASP A 49 4.80 -10.63 1.11
C ASP A 49 3.70 -10.67 0.04
N LEU A 50 2.63 -9.88 0.22
CA LEU A 50 1.54 -9.79 -0.75
C LEU A 50 1.98 -9.14 -2.07
N VAL A 51 2.74 -8.05 -2.01
CA VAL A 51 3.25 -7.35 -3.20
C VAL A 51 4.23 -8.24 -3.95
N CYS A 52 5.10 -8.98 -3.26
CA CYS A 52 5.99 -9.96 -3.88
C CYS A 52 5.20 -11.07 -4.58
N LYS A 53 4.15 -11.59 -3.94
CA LYS A 53 3.28 -12.62 -4.51
C LYS A 53 2.53 -12.14 -5.76
N GLU A 54 1.98 -10.93 -5.71
CA GLU A 54 1.16 -10.36 -6.77
C GLU A 54 1.97 -9.54 -7.79
N PHE A 55 3.30 -9.50 -7.68
CA PHE A 55 4.19 -8.62 -8.44
C PHE A 55 3.89 -8.62 -9.95
N TYR A 56 3.81 -9.81 -10.55
CA TYR A 56 3.54 -9.96 -11.98
C TYR A 56 2.16 -9.46 -12.40
N ASN A 57 1.18 -9.48 -11.49
CA ASN A 57 -0.18 -9.02 -11.74
C ASN A 57 -0.32 -7.50 -11.60
N ILE A 58 0.53 -6.85 -10.79
CA ILE A 58 0.39 -5.43 -10.44
C ILE A 58 1.41 -4.52 -11.13
N LYS A 59 2.55 -5.06 -11.58
CA LYS A 59 3.68 -4.27 -12.12
C LYS A 59 3.31 -3.29 -13.24
N ASN A 60 2.34 -3.64 -14.09
CA ASN A 60 1.90 -2.81 -15.21
C ASN A 60 0.60 -2.04 -14.93
N ARG A 61 0.01 -2.21 -13.74
CA ARG A 61 -1.28 -1.63 -13.35
C ARG A 61 -1.12 -0.41 -12.45
N LEU A 62 -0.03 -0.41 -11.69
CA LEU A 62 0.31 0.66 -10.76
C LEU A 62 1.16 1.72 -11.47
N HIS A 63 0.54 2.84 -11.82
CA HIS A 63 1.21 4.02 -12.37
C HIS A 63 1.81 4.84 -11.22
N LEU A 64 2.70 4.24 -10.42
CA LEU A 64 3.28 4.87 -9.22
C LEU A 64 4.58 5.65 -9.48
N GLY A 65 5.03 5.72 -10.74
CA GLY A 65 6.26 6.39 -11.17
C GLY A 65 7.32 5.41 -11.67
N GLU A 66 8.51 5.93 -11.95
CA GLU A 66 9.68 5.11 -12.32
C GLU A 66 10.27 4.44 -11.07
N GLY A 67 10.43 3.11 -11.10
CA GLY A 67 10.99 2.34 -9.99
C GLY A 67 10.34 0.97 -9.83
N ASP A 68 10.85 0.16 -8.90
CA ASP A 68 10.22 -1.09 -8.52
C ASP A 68 8.93 -0.80 -7.74
N VAL A 69 7.81 -1.38 -8.18
CA VAL A 69 6.49 -1.21 -7.57
C VAL A 69 6.51 -1.62 -6.08
N ARG A 70 7.28 -2.64 -5.73
CA ARG A 70 7.49 -3.04 -4.34
C ARG A 70 8.11 -1.92 -3.54
N ASP A 71 9.23 -1.39 -4.02
CA ASP A 71 9.95 -0.33 -3.32
C ASP A 71 9.09 0.92 -3.18
N LEU A 72 8.31 1.27 -4.20
CA LEU A 72 7.38 2.39 -4.14
C LEU A 72 6.30 2.20 -3.07
N ILE A 73 5.68 1.01 -3.02
CA ILE A 73 4.66 0.70 -2.01
C ILE A 73 5.27 0.71 -0.60
N MET A 74 6.46 0.13 -0.45
CA MET A 74 7.15 0.07 0.83
C MET A 74 7.61 1.45 1.29
N GLN A 75 8.13 2.30 0.40
CA GLN A 75 8.57 3.66 0.74
C GLN A 75 7.41 4.59 1.11
N LYS A 76 6.28 4.49 0.41
CA LYS A 76 5.13 5.38 0.60
C LYS A 76 4.22 4.95 1.75
N TRP A 77 4.08 3.66 2.02
CA TRP A 77 3.14 3.16 3.03
C TRP A 77 3.74 2.07 3.92
N GLY A 78 4.42 1.08 3.34
CA GLY A 78 4.87 -0.11 4.08
C GLY A 78 5.79 0.21 5.26
N LYS A 79 6.78 1.10 5.09
CA LYS A 79 7.78 1.43 6.12
C LYS A 79 7.21 2.12 7.36
N TYR A 80 5.98 2.65 7.28
CA TYR A 80 5.32 3.33 8.39
C TYR A 80 4.41 2.40 9.19
N MET A 81 4.14 1.20 8.67
CA MET A 81 3.36 0.18 9.36
C MET A 81 4.24 -0.61 10.34
N PRO A 82 3.65 -1.22 11.38
CA PRO A 82 4.41 -1.99 12.37
C PRO A 82 5.02 -3.28 11.77
#